data_AF-A0A534WCD5-F1
#
_entry.id   AF-A0A534WCD5-F1
#
_cell.length_a   1.000
_cell.length_b   1.000
_cell.length_c   1.000
_cell.angle_alpha   90.00
_cell.angle_beta   90.00
_cell.angle_gamma   90.00
#
_symmetry.space_group_name_H-M   'P 1'
#
loop_
_entity.id
_entity.type
_entity.pdbx_description
1 polymer ?
#
loop_
_entity_poly.entity_id
_entity_poly.type
_entity_poly.pdbx_seq_one_letter_code
_entity_poly.pdbx_strand_id
1 'polypeptide(L)'
;MATRAIVVGGSLAGLCAGRVLGRFFDRVTVIDRDSYPAAAADRTGVPQGRHVHALLARGRRELERLFPGFDPAMRQRGALEIDFGWEVAALRQFGWLPREPSGITSLFASRAMLETVVRDRLRTLPTVELIEDTAVVDVV
;
A
#
# COMPACT_ATOMS: atom_id res chain seq x y z
N MET A 1 27.35 -12.00 13.77
CA MET A 1 26.95 -12.46 12.41
C MET A 1 25.87 -11.51 11.91
N ALA A 2 25.81 -11.23 10.61
CA ALA A 2 24.76 -10.37 10.06
C ALA A 2 23.38 -11.05 10.16
N THR A 3 22.36 -10.33 10.62
CA THR A 3 21.00 -10.84 10.81
C THR A 3 20.18 -10.69 9.54
N ARG A 4 19.33 -11.70 9.24
CA ARG A 4 18.48 -11.71 8.04
C ARG A 4 17.04 -12.02 8.38
N ALA A 5 16.11 -11.43 7.63
CA ALA A 5 14.70 -11.78 7.67
C ALA A 5 14.16 -12.02 6.25
N ILE A 6 13.17 -12.90 6.15
CA ILE A 6 12.47 -13.21 4.90
C ILE A 6 10.98 -12.87 5.09
N VAL A 7 10.40 -12.17 4.12
CA VAL A 7 8.96 -11.91 4.05
C VAL A 7 8.41 -12.63 2.83
N VAL A 8 7.48 -13.55 3.05
CA VAL A 8 6.81 -14.28 1.96
C VAL A 8 5.53 -13.52 1.58
N GLY A 9 5.51 -12.99 0.36
CA GLY A 9 4.45 -12.16 -0.20
C GLY A 9 4.87 -10.69 -0.31
N GLY A 10 4.77 -10.13 -1.52
CA GLY A 10 5.08 -8.73 -1.84
C GLY A 10 3.84 -7.86 -2.06
N SER A 11 2.73 -8.21 -1.40
CA SER A 11 1.56 -7.33 -1.32
C SER A 11 1.84 -6.12 -0.42
N LEU A 12 0.91 -5.17 -0.31
CA LEU A 12 1.04 -4.02 0.59
C LEU A 12 1.43 -4.41 2.03
N ALA A 13 0.85 -5.49 2.56
CA ALA A 13 1.18 -5.96 3.89
C ALA A 13 2.64 -6.42 3.98
N GLY A 14 3.10 -7.20 3.00
CA GLY A 14 4.49 -7.67 2.93
C GLY A 14 5.49 -6.54 2.73
N LEU A 15 5.17 -5.55 1.88
CA LEU A 15 6.00 -4.37 1.68
C LEU A 15 6.11 -3.53 2.97
N CYS A 16 5.00 -3.33 3.69
CA CYS A 16 5.02 -2.67 5.00
C CYS A 16 5.80 -3.47 6.04
N ALA A 17 5.67 -4.80 6.07
CA ALA A 17 6.44 -5.66 6.95
C ALA A 17 7.95 -5.54 6.64
N GLY A 18 8.33 -5.61 5.37
CA GLY A 18 9.71 -5.44 4.93
C GLY A 18 10.31 -4.09 5.36
N ARG A 19 9.52 -3.01 5.22
CA ARG A 19 9.91 -1.67 5.69
C ARG A 19 10.21 -1.61 7.19
N VAL A 20 9.40 -2.28 8.00
CA VAL A 20 9.55 -2.28 9.46
C VAL A 20 10.72 -3.17 9.87
N LEU A 21 10.82 -4.38 9.32
CA LEU A 21 11.91 -5.33 9.58
C LEU A 21 13.28 -4.77 9.20
N GLY A 22 13.36 -3.95 8.15
CA GLY A 22 14.62 -3.30 7.73
C GLY A 22 15.21 -2.32 8.74
N ARG A 23 14.54 -2.09 9.88
CA ARG A 23 15.08 -1.34 11.04
C ARG A 23 15.81 -2.24 12.05
N PHE A 24 15.59 -3.55 11.99
CA PHE A 24 16.03 -4.53 12.99
C PHE A 24 16.97 -5.60 12.41
N PHE A 25 16.92 -5.82 11.10
CA PHE A 25 17.74 -6.80 10.40
C PHE A 25 18.69 -6.12 9.43
N ASP A 26 19.90 -6.66 9.28
CA ASP A 26 20.90 -6.15 8.34
C ASP A 26 20.44 -6.31 6.88
N ARG A 27 19.68 -7.38 6.59
CA ARG A 27 19.07 -7.64 5.27
C ARG A 27 17.68 -8.24 5.41
N VAL A 28 16.73 -7.70 4.66
CA VAL A 28 15.37 -8.22 4.52
C VAL A 28 15.10 -8.55 3.07
N THR A 29 14.66 -9.78 2.80
CA THR A 29 14.27 -10.20 1.45
C THR A 29 12.76 -10.42 1.41
N VAL A 30 12.05 -9.66 0.58
CA VAL A 30 10.62 -9.85 0.31
C VAL A 30 10.49 -10.64 -0.99
N ILE A 31 9.79 -11.77 -0.94
CA ILE A 31 9.65 -12.68 -2.07
C ILE A 31 8.18 -12.71 -2.53
N ASP A 32 7.91 -12.49 -3.81
CA ASP A 32 6.58 -12.63 -4.39
C ASP A 32 6.62 -13.60 -5.58
N ARG A 33 5.52 -14.34 -5.76
CA ARG A 33 5.36 -15.29 -6.86
C ARG A 33 5.04 -14.62 -8.19
N ASP A 34 4.53 -13.40 -8.16
CA ASP A 34 4.21 -12.62 -9.35
C ASP A 34 5.36 -11.65 -9.68
N SER A 35 5.54 -11.35 -10.97
CA SER A 35 6.28 -10.17 -11.42
C SER A 35 5.60 -8.87 -10.98
N TYR A 36 6.38 -7.87 -10.58
CA TYR A 36 5.91 -6.53 -10.30
C TYR A 36 5.80 -5.69 -11.58
N PRO A 37 4.63 -5.13 -11.88
CA PRO A 37 4.50 -4.20 -13.01
C PRO A 37 5.39 -2.97 -12.86
N ALA A 38 5.99 -2.53 -13.98
CA ALA A 38 6.82 -1.33 -14.04
C ALA A 38 6.04 -0.02 -13.78
N ALA A 39 4.74 -0.04 -14.08
CA ALA A 39 3.81 1.05 -13.81
C ALA A 39 2.62 0.52 -12.97
N ALA A 40 1.69 1.40 -12.60
CA ALA A 40 0.49 0.99 -11.89
C ALA A 40 -0.41 0.13 -12.80
N ALA A 41 -0.35 -1.19 -12.60
CA ALA A 41 -1.18 -2.16 -13.28
C ALA A 41 -1.63 -3.29 -12.33
N ASP A 42 -2.71 -3.97 -12.70
CA ASP A 42 -3.20 -5.15 -11.99
C ASP A 42 -2.21 -6.32 -12.11
N ARG A 43 -2.18 -7.20 -11.11
CA ARG A 43 -1.44 -8.46 -11.13
C ARG A 43 -2.26 -9.59 -10.51
N THR A 44 -1.98 -10.82 -10.92
CA THR A 44 -2.78 -12.01 -10.59
C THR A 44 -2.97 -12.22 -9.09
N GLY A 45 -1.93 -12.02 -8.28
CA GLY A 45 -1.95 -12.17 -6.82
C GLY A 45 -2.70 -11.08 -6.05
N VAL A 46 -3.32 -10.10 -6.74
CA VAL A 46 -4.13 -9.03 -6.14
C VAL A 46 -5.51 -8.96 -6.82
N PRO A 47 -6.38 -9.98 -6.64
CA PRO A 47 -7.66 -10.05 -7.36
C PRO A 47 -8.61 -8.89 -7.02
N GLN A 48 -8.47 -8.29 -5.84
CA GLN A 48 -9.23 -7.12 -5.41
C GLN A 48 -8.72 -5.82 -6.02
N GLY A 49 -7.62 -5.83 -6.78
CA GLY A 49 -6.94 -4.63 -7.30
C GLY A 49 -7.85 -3.71 -8.13
N ARG A 50 -8.89 -4.28 -8.74
CA ARG A 50 -9.87 -3.62 -9.60
C ARG A 50 -11.00 -2.91 -8.85
N HIS A 51 -11.12 -3.09 -7.53
CA HIS A 51 -12.13 -2.41 -6.74
C HIS A 51 -11.73 -0.96 -6.43
N VAL A 52 -12.72 -0.12 -6.13
CA VAL A 52 -12.46 1.21 -5.56
C VAL A 52 -11.70 1.06 -4.25
N HIS A 53 -10.62 1.82 -4.07
CA HIS A 53 -9.86 1.83 -2.83
C HIS A 53 -9.91 3.21 -2.20
N ALA A 54 -10.62 3.29 -1.09
CA ALA A 54 -10.56 4.41 -0.17
C ALA A 54 -9.58 4.08 0.96
N LEU A 55 -8.39 4.65 0.92
CA LEU A 55 -7.42 4.53 1.99
C LEU A 55 -7.89 5.38 3.19
N LEU A 56 -8.33 4.70 4.24
CA LEU A 56 -8.80 5.34 5.46
C LEU A 56 -7.74 6.25 6.07
N ALA A 57 -8.18 7.34 6.71
CA ALA A 57 -7.33 8.37 7.28
C ALA A 57 -6.18 7.83 8.15
N ARG A 58 -6.44 6.80 8.97
CA ARG A 58 -5.38 6.18 9.79
C ARG A 58 -4.35 5.44 8.95
N GLY A 59 -4.79 4.66 7.97
CA GLY A 59 -3.89 3.93 7.06
C GLY A 59 -3.00 4.89 6.26
N ARG A 60 -3.57 6.00 5.79
CA ARG A 60 -2.84 7.09 5.14
C ARG A 60 -1.73 7.67 6.03
N ARG A 61 -2.04 7.99 7.30
CA ARG A 61 -1.03 8.50 8.26
C ARG A 61 0.08 7.49 8.54
N GLU A 62 -0.27 6.21 8.67
CA GLU A 62 0.74 5.17 8.92
C GLU A 62 1.63 4.92 7.70
N LEU A 63 1.07 4.94 6.48
CA LEU A 63 1.87 4.82 5.26
C LEU A 63 2.81 6.00 5.09
N GLU A 64 2.38 7.22 5.41
CA GLU A 64 3.29 8.39 5.43
C GLU A 64 4.41 8.23 6.46
N ARG A 65 4.11 7.73 7.66
CA ARG A 65 5.12 7.47 8.71
C ARG A 65 6.11 6.38 8.31
N LEU A 66 5.64 5.33 7.64
CA LEU A 66 6.49 4.24 7.18
C LEU A 66 7.30 4.63 5.94
N PHE A 67 6.72 5.42 5.04
CA PHE A 67 7.28 5.78 3.74
C PHE A 67 7.19 7.30 3.55
N PRO A 68 8.07 8.11 4.18
CA PRO A 68 8.00 9.58 4.12
C PRO A 68 7.91 10.13 2.69
N GLY A 69 6.92 10.96 2.44
CA GLY A 69 6.53 11.48 1.13
C GLY A 69 5.57 10.59 0.32
N PHE A 70 4.98 9.57 0.95
CA PHE A 70 3.95 8.72 0.33
C PHE A 70 2.77 9.56 -0.15
N ASP A 71 2.22 10.42 0.71
CA ASP A 71 1.05 11.23 0.40
C ASP A 71 1.24 12.17 -0.80
N PRO A 72 2.29 13.02 -0.85
CA PRO A 72 2.52 13.87 -2.02
C PRO A 72 2.76 13.05 -3.29
N ALA A 73 3.44 11.91 -3.21
CA ALA A 73 3.67 11.03 -4.36
C ALA A 73 2.36 10.43 -4.90
N MET A 74 1.44 10.04 -4.01
CA MET A 74 0.11 9.57 -4.41
C MET A 74 -0.68 10.69 -5.09
N ARG A 75 -0.72 11.90 -4.49
CA ARG A 75 -1.43 13.05 -5.07
C ARG A 75 -0.88 13.45 -6.43
N GLN A 76 0.44 13.46 -6.60
CA GLN A 76 1.09 13.77 -7.88
C GLN A 76 0.67 12.78 -8.99
N ARG A 77 0.33 11.54 -8.61
CA ARG A 77 -0.14 10.50 -9.54
C ARG A 77 -1.66 10.50 -9.72
N GLY A 78 -2.37 11.48 -9.16
CA GLY A 78 -3.82 11.68 -9.34
C GLY A 78 -4.70 11.11 -8.23
N ALA A 79 -4.14 10.73 -7.08
CA ALA A 79 -4.95 10.33 -5.93
C ALA A 79 -5.78 11.51 -5.41
N LEU A 80 -7.06 11.27 -5.13
CA LEU A 80 -8.01 12.28 -4.67
C LEU A 80 -8.14 12.23 -3.15
N GLU A 81 -8.09 13.38 -2.51
CA GLU A 81 -8.46 13.50 -1.10
C GLU A 81 -9.95 13.81 -1.00
N ILE A 82 -10.70 12.99 -0.28
CA ILE A 82 -12.17 13.11 -0.17
C ILE A 82 -12.57 13.04 1.31
N ASP A 83 -13.30 14.04 1.78
CA ASP A 83 -14.09 14.00 3.02
C ASP A 83 -15.41 13.28 2.75
N PHE A 84 -15.56 12.05 3.27
CA PHE A 84 -16.77 11.27 3.07
C PHE A 84 -18.03 11.93 3.64
N GLY A 85 -17.92 12.70 4.72
CA GLY A 85 -19.07 13.36 5.34
C GLY A 85 -19.63 14.48 4.47
N TRP A 86 -18.78 15.12 3.69
CA TRP A 86 -19.15 16.29 2.89
C TRP A 86 -19.35 15.98 1.40
N GLU A 87 -18.43 15.20 0.83
CA GLU A 87 -18.31 15.04 -0.62
C GLU A 87 -19.02 13.80 -1.16
N VAL A 88 -19.47 12.88 -0.28
CA VAL A 88 -20.15 11.64 -0.67
C VAL A 88 -21.62 11.68 -0.23
N ALA A 89 -22.52 11.53 -1.19
CA ALA A 89 -23.94 11.32 -0.90
C ALA A 89 -24.20 9.83 -0.59
N ALA A 90 -24.74 9.56 0.60
CA ALA A 90 -25.05 8.20 1.03
C ALA A 90 -26.56 8.02 1.21
N LEU A 91 -27.16 7.14 0.40
CA LEU A 91 -28.54 6.71 0.56
C LEU A 91 -28.57 5.46 1.44
N ARG A 92 -29.32 5.52 2.54
CA ARG A 92 -29.56 4.37 3.45
C ARG A 92 -31.05 4.02 3.46
N GLN A 93 -31.40 2.96 4.19
CA GLN A 93 -32.78 2.46 4.28
C GLN A 93 -33.81 3.53 4.71
N PHE A 94 -33.40 4.57 5.43
CA PHE A 94 -34.26 5.66 5.92
C PHE A 94 -34.09 6.98 5.15
N GLY A 95 -33.43 6.96 3.99
CA GLY A 95 -33.21 8.14 3.15
C GLY A 95 -31.75 8.60 3.06
N TRP A 96 -31.58 9.77 2.46
CA TRP A 96 -30.27 10.40 2.28
C TRP A 96 -29.71 10.86 3.63
N LEU A 97 -28.46 10.52 3.92
CA LEU A 97 -27.75 11.05 5.08
C LEU A 97 -27.44 12.54 4.87
N PRO A 98 -27.49 13.38 5.93
CA PRO A 98 -27.02 14.76 5.84
C PRO A 98 -25.52 14.78 5.50
N ARG A 99 -25.11 15.80 4.74
CA ARG A 99 -23.72 16.01 4.37
C ARG A 99 -23.15 17.18 5.15
N GLU A 100 -22.10 16.91 5.91
CA GLU A 100 -21.44 17.87 6.80
C GLU A 100 -19.92 17.60 6.77
N PRO A 101 -19.08 18.65 6.86
CA PRO A 101 -17.64 18.46 7.00
C PRO A 101 -17.31 17.56 8.19
N SER A 102 -16.68 16.41 7.92
CA SER A 102 -16.26 15.50 8.99
C SER A 102 -14.87 15.85 9.53
N GLY A 103 -14.06 16.55 8.74
CA GLY A 103 -12.64 16.81 9.03
C GLY A 103 -11.77 15.55 8.92
N ILE A 104 -12.33 14.44 8.43
CA ILE A 104 -11.63 13.16 8.25
C ILE A 104 -11.63 12.81 6.77
N THR A 105 -10.49 13.04 6.12
CA THR A 105 -10.32 12.75 4.70
C THR A 105 -9.69 11.38 4.46
N SER A 106 -10.14 10.72 3.39
CA SER A 106 -9.54 9.49 2.86
C SER A 106 -8.88 9.77 1.52
N LEU A 107 -7.86 8.97 1.19
CA LEU A 107 -7.20 9.07 -0.10
C LEU A 107 -7.77 8.00 -1.04
N PHE A 108 -8.34 8.43 -2.15
CA PHE A 108 -8.92 7.59 -3.19
C PHE A 108 -7.92 7.42 -4.34
N ALA A 109 -7.58 6.18 -4.63
CA ALA A 109 -6.70 5.81 -5.72
C ALA A 109 -6.96 4.36 -6.14
N SER A 110 -6.39 3.92 -7.27
CA SER A 110 -6.37 2.49 -7.56
C SER A 110 -5.43 1.76 -6.61
N ARG A 111 -5.73 0.48 -6.32
CA ARG A 111 -4.83 -0.37 -5.54
C ARG A 111 -3.45 -0.50 -6.17
N ALA A 112 -3.42 -0.59 -7.50
CA ALA A 112 -2.20 -0.69 -8.29
C ALA A 112 -1.29 0.53 -8.10
N MET A 113 -1.87 1.74 -8.07
CA MET A 113 -1.11 2.97 -7.80
C MET A 113 -0.54 2.96 -6.38
N LEU A 114 -1.37 2.63 -5.39
CA LEU A 114 -0.94 2.57 -3.99
C LEU A 114 0.19 1.56 -3.78
N GLU A 115 0.07 0.37 -4.36
CA GLU A 115 1.14 -0.64 -4.28
C GLU A 115 2.41 -0.18 -4.98
N THR A 116 2.31 0.44 -6.16
CA THR A 116 3.46 0.94 -6.92
C THR A 116 4.21 2.00 -6.13
N VAL A 117 3.52 3.00 -5.54
CA VAL A 117 4.18 4.04 -4.75
C VAL A 117 4.86 3.46 -3.52
N VAL A 118 4.22 2.52 -2.81
CA VAL A 118 4.85 1.86 -1.65
C VAL A 118 6.06 1.02 -2.07
N ARG A 119 5.95 0.26 -3.16
CA ARG A 119 7.03 -0.57 -3.69
C ARG A 119 8.22 0.26 -4.16
N ASP A 120 7.98 1.33 -4.92
CA ASP A 120 9.02 2.27 -5.39
C ASP A 120 9.82 2.83 -4.20
N ARG A 121 9.11 3.20 -3.12
CA ARG A 121 9.73 3.72 -1.90
C ARG A 121 10.45 2.65 -1.09
N LEU A 122 9.94 1.41 -1.07
CA LEU A 122 10.63 0.32 -0.39
C LEU A 122 11.95 -0.02 -1.09
N ARG A 123 11.98 0.00 -2.43
CA ARG A 123 13.17 -0.24 -3.25
C ARG A 123 14.32 0.75 -2.98
N THR A 124 14.05 1.92 -2.41
CA THR A 124 15.11 2.88 -2.07
C THR A 124 15.85 2.53 -0.78
N LEU A 125 15.41 1.50 -0.04
CA LEU A 125 16.07 1.11 1.21
C LEU A 125 17.17 0.09 0.94
N PRO A 126 18.43 0.37 1.31
CA PRO A 126 19.55 -0.53 1.03
C PRO A 126 19.48 -1.84 1.83
N THR A 127 18.70 -1.87 2.92
CA THR A 127 18.51 -3.06 3.76
C THR A 127 17.43 -4.00 3.22
N VAL A 128 16.68 -3.61 2.18
CA VAL A 128 15.56 -4.39 1.65
C VAL A 128 15.79 -4.77 0.19
N GLU A 129 15.60 -6.05 -0.09
CA GLU A 129 15.66 -6.63 -1.43
C GLU A 129 14.29 -7.22 -1.79
N LEU A 130 13.85 -7.00 -3.04
CA LEU A 130 12.62 -7.58 -3.57
C LEU A 130 12.99 -8.64 -4.61
N ILE A 131 12.47 -9.85 -4.44
CA ILE A 131 12.57 -10.95 -5.39
C ILE A 131 11.17 -11.24 -5.91
N GLU A 132 11.02 -11.17 -7.23
CA GLU A 132 9.76 -11.46 -7.93
C GLU A 132 9.88 -12.79 -8.70
N ASP A 133 8.79 -13.23 -9.32
CA ASP A 133 8.72 -14.48 -10.09
C ASP A 133 9.23 -15.72 -9.32
N THR A 134 9.08 -15.71 -8.00
CA THR A 134 9.64 -16.74 -7.12
C THR A 134 8.60 -17.23 -6.13
N ALA A 135 8.14 -18.48 -6.29
CA ALA A 135 7.23 -19.12 -5.36
C ALA A 135 8.01 -19.80 -4.21
N VAL A 136 7.64 -19.48 -2.97
CA VAL A 136 8.12 -20.22 -1.78
C VAL A 136 7.28 -21.48 -1.62
N VAL A 137 7.93 -22.63 -1.55
CA VAL A 137 7.27 -23.95 -1.49
C VAL A 137 7.25 -24.55 -0.09
N ASP A 138 8.24 -24.24 0.74
CA ASP A 138 8.37 -24.74 2.11
C ASP A 138 9.28 -23.82 2.95
N VAL A 139 9.26 -23.99 4.27
CA VAL A 139 10.15 -23.32 5.23
C VAL A 139 10.75 -24.39 6.15
N VAL A 140 12.08 -24.50 6.14
CA VAL A 140 12.86 -25.48 6.94
C VAL A 140 13.33 -24.86 8.25
#